data_AF-A0AA94KZV1-F1
#
_entry.id   AF-A0AA94KZV1-F1
#
_cell.length_a   1.000
_cell.length_b   1.000
_cell.length_c   1.000
_cell.angle_alpha   90.00
_cell.angle_beta   90.00
_cell.angle_gamma   90.00
#
_symmetry.space_group_name_H-M   'P 1'
#
loop_
_entity.id
_entity.type
_entity.pdbx_description
1 polymer ?
#
loop_
_entity_poly.entity_id
_entity_poly.type
_entity_poly.pdbx_seq_one_letter_code
_entity_poly.pdbx_strand_id
1 'polypeptide(L)'
;MGTRRAAPAALFSLAAIGLVAAVMTGCTLLSPASPTSTVTDASGRQVTLDWADYPADAWLDPAEVLAAPRAEQAAAEGDALIAELQSAIDAAVPGLAWERGPEGGLYPSAENGYGGRSLHQTLNSQEASTAPPEDWPTLVAAIEAALAEHGYGPVAWDYEREPWGHETVAERDADVREVHGSLDPGQMWQWMGNADSGSMWVSVILVDPERGVGGPADAEPVLALMAGGTVIAAADEQAYRDGIAPFAGLELPEESHPS
;
A
#
# COMPACT_ATOMS: atom_id res chain seq x y z
N MET A 1 24.23 19.14 -73.83
CA MET A 1 23.53 17.96 -74.37
C MET A 1 23.33 17.00 -73.20
N GLY A 2 22.18 16.91 -72.54
CA GLY A 2 20.83 16.81 -73.07
C GLY A 2 20.39 15.36 -72.89
N THR A 3 19.67 15.04 -71.82
CA THR A 3 18.61 14.02 -71.79
C THR A 3 17.86 14.09 -70.46
N ARG A 4 16.61 14.54 -70.55
CA ARG A 4 15.57 14.40 -69.53
C ARG A 4 15.35 12.92 -69.24
N ARG A 5 15.14 12.56 -67.97
CA ARG A 5 14.41 11.33 -67.63
C ARG A 5 13.32 11.64 -66.61
N ALA A 6 12.19 11.00 -66.87
CA ALA A 6 10.86 11.31 -66.40
C ALA A 6 10.63 10.92 -64.93
N ALA A 7 9.71 11.65 -64.30
CA ALA A 7 9.12 11.31 -63.02
C ALA A 7 8.16 10.11 -63.18
N PRO A 8 8.20 9.10 -62.28
CA PRO A 8 7.11 8.16 -62.16
C PRO A 8 6.03 8.68 -61.20
N ALA A 9 4.83 8.68 -61.76
CA ALA A 9 3.48 8.72 -61.21
C ALA A 9 3.29 8.53 -59.69
N ALA A 10 2.54 9.46 -59.12
CA ALA A 10 1.76 9.31 -57.91
C ALA A 10 0.70 8.20 -58.08
N LEU A 11 0.67 7.25 -57.15
CA LEU A 11 -0.42 6.29 -56.94
C LEU A 11 -0.41 5.91 -55.45
N PHE A 12 -1.60 5.71 -54.89
CA PHE A 12 -1.93 5.30 -53.51
C PHE A 12 -2.10 6.44 -52.48
N SER A 13 -3.25 7.12 -52.58
CA SER A 13 -3.94 7.71 -51.44
C SER A 13 -5.35 7.16 -51.44
N LEU A 14 -5.71 6.33 -50.45
CA LEU A 14 -7.08 6.04 -49.94
C LEU A 14 -7.16 4.73 -49.10
N ALA A 15 -6.20 4.46 -48.21
CA ALA A 15 -6.27 3.29 -47.30
C ALA A 15 -5.70 3.54 -45.89
N ALA A 16 -5.60 4.80 -45.46
CA ALA A 16 -4.98 5.17 -44.17
C ALA A 16 -5.92 5.87 -43.18
N ILE A 17 -7.21 6.03 -43.49
CA ILE A 17 -8.16 6.76 -42.64
C ILE A 17 -8.99 5.80 -41.75
N GLY A 18 -9.04 4.50 -42.07
CA GLY A 18 -9.86 3.53 -41.31
C GLY A 18 -9.20 2.95 -40.05
N LEU A 19 -7.88 2.98 -39.92
CA LEU A 19 -7.17 2.34 -38.81
C LEU A 19 -7.02 3.25 -37.57
N VAL A 20 -7.05 4.57 -37.75
CA VAL A 20 -6.91 5.53 -36.63
C VAL A 20 -8.18 5.58 -35.78
N ALA A 21 -9.36 5.40 -36.37
CA ALA A 21 -10.61 5.39 -35.62
C ALA A 21 -10.77 4.14 -34.73
N ALA A 22 -10.29 2.96 -35.18
CA ALA A 22 -10.40 1.73 -34.41
C ALA A 22 -9.45 1.67 -33.21
N VAL A 23 -8.27 2.30 -33.30
CA VAL A 23 -7.32 2.40 -32.17
C VAL A 23 -7.82 3.37 -31.11
N MET A 24 -8.46 4.48 -31.51
CA MET A 24 -8.99 5.48 -30.56
C MET A 24 -10.20 4.96 -29.76
N THR A 25 -11.05 4.10 -30.33
CA THR A 25 -12.16 3.48 -29.58
C THR A 25 -11.68 2.36 -28.64
N GLY A 26 -10.51 1.77 -28.92
CA GLY A 26 -9.92 0.72 -28.07
C GLY A 26 -9.36 1.25 -26.76
N CYS A 27 -8.76 2.45 -26.76
CA CYS A 27 -8.16 3.03 -25.56
C CYS A 27 -9.21 3.46 -24.50
N THR A 28 -10.42 3.86 -24.91
CA THR A 28 -11.49 4.23 -23.95
C THR A 28 -12.11 3.03 -23.24
N LEU A 29 -11.88 1.80 -23.71
CA LEU A 29 -12.32 0.58 -23.01
C LEU A 29 -11.34 0.14 -21.91
N LEU A 30 -10.14 0.74 -21.87
CA LEU A 30 -9.09 0.39 -20.91
C LEU A 30 -9.06 1.31 -19.69
N SER A 31 -9.75 2.46 -19.74
CA SER A 31 -9.89 3.39 -18.62
C SER A 31 -11.38 3.62 -18.37
N PRO A 32 -11.97 3.00 -17.33
CA PRO A 32 -13.37 3.23 -16.98
C PRO A 32 -13.63 4.71 -16.68
N ALA A 33 -14.88 5.15 -16.75
CA ALA A 33 -15.21 6.52 -16.36
C ALA A 33 -15.12 6.65 -14.84
N SER A 34 -14.59 7.77 -14.36
CA SER A 34 -14.61 8.10 -12.94
C SER A 34 -16.05 8.20 -12.39
N PRO A 35 -16.32 7.70 -11.17
CA PRO A 35 -17.59 7.92 -10.49
C PRO A 35 -17.88 9.41 -10.31
N THR A 36 -19.17 9.76 -10.24
CA THR A 36 -19.60 11.13 -9.95
C THR A 36 -20.70 11.15 -8.88
N SER A 37 -20.75 12.22 -8.11
CA SER A 37 -21.80 12.46 -7.10
C SER A 37 -22.45 13.81 -7.34
N THR A 38 -23.76 13.92 -7.17
CA THR A 38 -24.47 15.21 -7.26
C THR A 38 -24.80 15.73 -5.86
N VAL A 39 -24.32 16.93 -5.55
CA VAL A 39 -24.57 17.63 -4.29
C VAL A 39 -25.33 18.93 -4.53
N THR A 40 -25.98 19.46 -3.51
CA THR A 40 -26.58 20.80 -3.57
C THR A 40 -25.67 21.78 -2.85
N ASP A 41 -25.17 22.79 -3.56
CA ASP A 41 -24.30 23.82 -2.99
C ASP A 41 -25.08 24.79 -2.07
N ALA A 42 -24.37 25.67 -1.36
CA ALA A 42 -24.98 26.63 -0.44
C ALA A 42 -25.96 27.62 -1.12
N SER A 43 -25.93 27.74 -2.45
CA SER A 43 -26.88 28.57 -3.22
C SER A 43 -28.15 27.81 -3.63
N GLY A 44 -28.24 26.51 -3.30
CA GLY A 44 -29.34 25.63 -3.71
C GLY A 44 -29.18 25.05 -5.11
N ARG A 45 -28.01 25.20 -5.75
CA ARG A 45 -27.73 24.68 -7.09
C ARG A 45 -27.14 23.28 -7.02
N GLN A 46 -27.56 22.41 -7.92
CA GLN A 46 -26.94 21.09 -8.08
C GLN A 46 -25.55 21.22 -8.74
N VAL A 47 -24.55 20.61 -8.12
CA VAL A 47 -23.17 20.51 -8.60
C VAL A 47 -22.83 19.03 -8.70
N THR A 48 -22.25 18.62 -9.83
CA THR A 48 -21.67 17.30 -9.99
C THR A 48 -20.21 17.35 -9.60
N LEU A 49 -19.82 16.49 -8.67
CA LEU A 49 -18.44 16.25 -8.25
C LEU A 49 -17.93 15.01 -8.98
N ASP A 50 -16.69 15.08 -9.46
CA ASP A 50 -15.99 13.96 -10.09
C ASP A 50 -14.97 13.39 -9.10
N TRP A 51 -15.04 12.08 -8.82
CA TRP A 51 -14.14 11.44 -7.87
C TRP A 51 -12.69 11.38 -8.35
N ALA A 52 -12.41 11.65 -9.63
CA ALA A 52 -11.05 11.87 -10.12
C ALA A 52 -10.41 13.16 -9.57
N ASP A 53 -11.21 14.09 -9.03
CA ASP A 53 -10.70 15.29 -8.35
C ASP A 53 -10.43 15.06 -6.85
N TYR A 54 -10.75 13.87 -6.31
CA TYR A 54 -10.53 13.53 -4.92
C TYR A 54 -9.05 13.24 -4.64
N PRO A 55 -8.35 13.99 -3.77
CA PRO A 55 -6.89 13.90 -3.66
C PRO A 55 -6.38 12.72 -2.82
N ALA A 56 -7.28 11.91 -2.26
CA ALA A 56 -6.96 10.79 -1.39
C ALA A 56 -7.25 9.45 -2.08
N ASP A 57 -6.49 8.42 -1.72
CA ASP A 57 -6.74 7.05 -2.19
C ASP A 57 -8.10 6.54 -1.72
N ALA A 58 -8.80 5.78 -2.57
CA ALA A 58 -10.18 5.33 -2.37
C ALA A 58 -10.44 4.50 -1.09
N TRP A 59 -9.41 3.88 -0.52
CA TRP A 59 -9.52 2.98 0.64
C TRP A 59 -9.03 3.61 1.96
N LEU A 60 -8.60 4.88 1.97
CA LEU A 60 -8.08 5.54 3.16
C LEU A 60 -9.01 6.65 3.65
N ASP A 61 -9.18 6.75 4.98
CA ASP A 61 -9.86 7.88 5.59
C ASP A 61 -8.93 9.12 5.56
N PRO A 62 -9.32 10.23 4.89
CA PRO A 62 -8.51 11.44 4.88
C PRO A 62 -8.23 12.01 6.26
N ALA A 63 -9.10 11.78 7.25
CA ALA A 63 -8.88 12.23 8.60
C ALA A 63 -7.67 11.55 9.25
N GLU A 64 -7.46 10.26 8.95
CA GLU A 64 -6.30 9.51 9.43
C GLU A 64 -5.01 10.00 8.78
N VAL A 65 -5.02 10.23 7.46
CA VAL A 65 -3.88 10.81 6.73
C VAL A 65 -3.56 12.23 7.21
N LEU A 66 -4.57 13.02 7.58
CA LEU A 66 -4.39 14.34 8.18
C LEU A 66 -3.89 14.30 9.63
N ALA A 67 -4.12 13.19 10.34
CA ALA A 67 -3.62 12.98 11.71
C ALA A 67 -2.19 12.42 11.73
N ALA A 68 -1.77 11.73 10.66
CA ALA A 68 -0.43 11.19 10.52
C ALA A 68 0.66 12.29 10.48
N PRO A 69 1.93 11.94 10.75
CA PRO A 69 3.04 12.86 10.54
C PRO A 69 3.11 13.35 9.09
N ARG A 70 3.64 14.56 8.88
CA ARG A 70 3.90 15.03 7.52
C ARG A 70 5.06 14.24 6.91
N ALA A 71 5.09 14.10 5.59
CA ALA A 71 6.09 13.30 4.90
C ALA A 71 7.54 13.64 5.32
N GLU A 72 7.84 14.92 5.53
CA GLU A 72 9.16 15.42 5.94
C GLU A 72 9.58 14.97 7.36
N GLN A 73 8.63 14.57 8.20
CA GLN A 73 8.84 14.12 9.58
C GLN A 73 8.69 12.60 9.71
N ALA A 74 7.84 12.00 8.88
CA ALA A 74 7.39 10.62 9.02
C ALA A 74 8.55 9.61 9.02
N ALA A 75 9.58 9.81 8.20
CA ALA A 75 10.75 8.92 8.18
C ALA A 75 11.50 8.91 9.53
N ALA A 76 11.73 10.07 10.12
CA ALA A 76 12.43 10.17 11.41
C ALA A 76 11.59 9.60 12.56
N GLU A 77 10.26 9.76 12.50
CA GLU A 77 9.35 9.17 13.48
C GLU A 77 9.27 7.64 13.35
N GLY A 78 9.22 7.11 12.13
CA GLY A 78 9.29 5.67 11.87
C GLY A 78 10.58 5.05 12.37
N ASP A 79 11.73 5.68 12.11
CA ASP A 79 13.03 5.20 12.60
C ASP A 79 13.11 5.22 14.14
N ALA A 80 12.54 6.24 14.78
CA ALA A 80 12.46 6.34 16.24
C ALA A 80 11.61 5.22 16.83
N LEU A 81 10.42 4.97 16.26
CA LEU A 81 9.54 3.88 16.66
C LEU A 81 10.24 2.52 16.53
N ILE A 82 10.92 2.26 15.41
CA ILE A 82 11.66 1.00 15.23
C ILE A 82 12.76 0.86 16.27
N ALA A 83 13.51 1.92 16.59
CA ALA A 83 14.53 1.87 17.63
C ALA A 83 13.94 1.59 19.03
N GLU A 84 12.76 2.12 19.33
CA GLU A 84 12.04 1.86 20.59
C GLU A 84 11.54 0.41 20.66
N LEU A 85 10.98 -0.12 19.57
CA LEU A 85 10.61 -1.53 19.45
C LEU A 85 11.82 -2.45 19.65
N GLN A 86 12.95 -2.17 19.00
CA GLN A 86 14.20 -2.92 19.20
C GLN A 86 14.63 -2.92 20.67
N SER A 87 14.58 -1.76 21.33
CA SER A 87 14.93 -1.65 22.75
C SER A 87 13.98 -2.45 23.65
N ALA A 88 12.68 -2.47 23.36
CA ALA A 88 11.71 -3.25 24.11
C ALA A 88 11.92 -4.75 23.93
N ILE A 89 12.22 -5.18 22.70
CA ILE A 89 12.55 -6.57 22.39
C ILE A 89 13.86 -6.98 23.08
N ASP A 90 14.92 -6.18 23.00
CA ASP A 90 16.21 -6.47 23.64
C ASP A 90 16.08 -6.59 25.18
N ALA A 91 15.13 -5.86 25.79
CA ALA A 91 14.84 -5.98 27.21
C ALA A 91 14.16 -7.31 27.56
N ALA A 92 13.28 -7.81 26.70
CA ALA A 92 12.59 -9.09 26.87
C ALA A 92 13.47 -10.28 26.49
N VAL A 93 14.27 -10.12 25.43
CA VAL A 93 15.11 -11.14 24.80
C VAL A 93 16.49 -10.55 24.54
N PRO A 94 17.41 -10.56 25.52
CA PRO A 94 18.70 -9.90 25.39
C PRO A 94 19.66 -10.64 24.47
N GLY A 95 20.55 -9.88 23.82
CA GLY A 95 21.65 -10.41 23.03
C GLY A 95 21.35 -10.56 21.54
N LEU A 96 20.28 -9.94 21.04
CA LEU A 96 19.99 -9.88 19.61
C LEU A 96 21.03 -9.02 18.89
N ALA A 97 21.33 -9.42 17.66
CA ALA A 97 22.24 -8.71 16.77
C ALA A 97 21.42 -8.11 15.64
N TRP A 98 21.06 -6.84 15.79
CA TRP A 98 20.26 -6.13 14.79
C TRP A 98 21.10 -5.71 13.59
N GLU A 99 20.58 -5.98 12.41
CA GLU A 99 21.06 -5.54 11.12
C GLU A 99 20.10 -4.50 10.54
N ARG A 100 20.62 -3.69 9.61
CA ARG A 100 19.85 -2.68 8.90
C ARG A 100 19.72 -3.08 7.45
N GLY A 101 18.49 -3.09 6.94
CA GLY A 101 18.19 -3.33 5.55
C GLY A 101 18.53 -2.13 4.65
N PRO A 102 18.08 -2.15 3.39
CA PRO A 102 18.18 -1.02 2.48
C PRO A 102 17.61 0.27 3.09
N GLU A 103 18.10 1.42 2.62
CA GLU A 103 17.54 2.71 3.02
C GLU A 103 16.05 2.77 2.64
N GLY A 104 15.24 3.25 3.59
CA GLY A 104 13.84 3.55 3.37
C GLY A 104 13.63 4.78 2.49
N GLY A 105 12.37 5.15 2.27
CA GLY A 105 12.04 6.30 1.44
C GLY A 105 10.56 6.67 1.42
N LEU A 106 10.30 7.77 0.73
CA LEU A 106 8.96 8.24 0.40
C LEU A 106 8.71 7.99 -1.09
N TYR A 107 7.58 7.38 -1.38
CA TYR A 107 7.18 6.99 -2.73
C TYR A 107 5.83 7.64 -3.05
N PRO A 108 5.72 8.48 -4.09
CA PRO A 108 4.45 9.10 -4.42
C PRO A 108 3.43 8.06 -4.88
N SER A 109 2.20 8.15 -4.38
CA SER A 109 1.06 7.43 -4.95
C SER A 109 0.72 8.04 -6.31
N ALA A 110 0.53 7.20 -7.33
CA ALA A 110 0.28 7.67 -8.69
C ALA A 110 -1.18 8.10 -8.89
N GLU A 111 -2.11 7.29 -8.40
CA GLU A 111 -3.54 7.39 -8.69
C GLU A 111 -4.37 7.26 -7.41
N ASN A 112 -5.58 7.82 -7.41
CA ASN A 112 -6.48 7.83 -6.25
C ASN A 112 -7.51 6.68 -6.24
N GLY A 113 -7.42 5.73 -7.18
CA GLY A 113 -8.41 4.66 -7.38
C GLY A 113 -9.69 5.07 -8.17
N TYR A 114 -9.79 6.34 -8.54
CA TYR A 114 -10.90 6.90 -9.33
C TYR A 114 -10.45 7.48 -10.68
N GLY A 115 -9.20 7.23 -11.09
CA GLY A 115 -8.59 7.75 -12.31
C GLY A 115 -8.05 9.18 -12.17
N GLY A 116 -8.04 9.69 -10.94
CA GLY A 116 -7.45 10.95 -10.51
C GLY A 116 -6.04 10.78 -9.95
N ARG A 117 -5.34 11.91 -9.72
CA ARG A 117 -4.04 11.90 -9.04
C ARG A 117 -4.23 11.92 -7.53
N SER A 118 -3.47 11.09 -6.82
CA SER A 118 -3.35 11.16 -5.37
C SER A 118 -2.30 12.20 -4.95
N LEU A 119 -2.49 12.82 -3.78
CA LEU A 119 -1.46 13.61 -3.09
C LEU A 119 -0.71 12.78 -2.03
N HIS A 120 -1.08 11.52 -1.85
CA HIS A 120 -0.46 10.63 -0.90
C HIS A 120 0.97 10.24 -1.29
N GLN A 121 1.77 9.96 -0.28
CA GLN A 121 3.07 9.33 -0.39
C GLN A 121 3.12 8.15 0.58
N THR A 122 3.66 7.04 0.13
CA THR A 122 3.96 5.88 0.96
C THR A 122 5.34 6.05 1.58
N LEU A 123 5.41 6.07 2.90
CA LEU A 123 6.63 5.90 3.65
C LEU A 123 6.91 4.40 3.82
N ASN A 124 8.15 3.99 3.55
CA ASN A 124 8.73 2.77 4.09
C ASN A 124 10.00 3.15 4.85
N SER A 125 10.11 2.83 6.14
CA SER A 125 11.32 3.05 6.92
C SER A 125 12.43 2.11 6.46
N GLN A 126 13.66 2.36 6.93
CA GLN A 126 14.69 1.32 6.83
C GLN A 126 14.27 0.12 7.69
N GLU A 127 14.40 -1.07 7.12
CA GLU A 127 14.13 -2.32 7.84
C GLU A 127 15.18 -2.53 8.94
N ALA A 128 14.73 -3.02 10.10
CA ALA A 128 15.57 -3.57 11.14
C ALA A 128 15.33 -5.08 11.25
N SER A 129 16.38 -5.88 11.15
CA SER A 129 16.24 -7.33 11.18
C SER A 129 17.26 -8.02 12.10
N THR A 130 16.95 -9.22 12.55
CA THR A 130 17.84 -10.06 13.37
C THR A 130 17.46 -11.53 13.24
N ALA A 131 18.28 -12.45 13.76
CA ALA A 131 17.87 -13.84 13.85
C ALA A 131 16.75 -14.00 14.90
N PRO A 132 15.69 -14.77 14.61
CA PRO A 132 14.59 -14.96 15.53
C PRO A 132 15.04 -15.75 16.77
N PRO A 133 14.61 -15.38 17.98
CA PRO A 133 14.87 -16.16 19.18
C PRO A 133 13.98 -17.42 19.23
N GLU A 134 14.42 -18.43 19.98
CA GLU A 134 13.65 -19.67 20.18
C GLU A 134 12.27 -19.40 20.83
N ASP A 135 12.22 -18.45 21.76
CA ASP A 135 11.00 -18.01 22.46
C ASP A 135 10.31 -16.83 21.75
N TRP A 136 9.95 -17.03 20.48
CA TRP A 136 9.24 -16.01 19.71
C TRP A 136 7.90 -15.54 20.31
N PRO A 137 7.12 -16.36 21.07
CA PRO A 137 5.89 -15.85 21.69
C PRO A 137 6.17 -14.72 22.70
N THR A 138 7.26 -14.81 23.47
CA THR A 138 7.70 -13.72 24.36
C THR A 138 8.09 -12.48 23.55
N LEU A 139 8.74 -12.67 22.41
CA LEU A 139 9.11 -11.58 21.50
C LEU A 139 7.88 -10.87 20.91
N VAL A 140 6.90 -11.61 20.41
CA VAL A 140 5.65 -11.05 19.88
C VAL A 140 4.91 -10.27 20.96
N ALA A 141 4.82 -10.81 22.17
CA ALA A 141 4.20 -10.10 23.29
C ALA A 141 4.94 -8.79 23.63
N ALA A 142 6.27 -8.76 23.52
CA ALA A 142 7.05 -7.54 23.73
C ALA A 142 6.81 -6.49 22.62
N ILE A 143 6.73 -6.93 21.35
CA ILE A 143 6.39 -6.08 20.20
C ILE A 143 5.01 -5.45 20.40
N GLU A 144 3.99 -6.27 20.66
CA GLU A 144 2.61 -5.80 20.83
C GLU A 144 2.48 -4.85 22.03
N ALA A 145 3.16 -5.14 23.15
CA ALA A 145 3.16 -4.26 24.31
C ALA A 145 3.76 -2.89 23.98
N ALA A 146 4.90 -2.86 23.28
CA ALA A 146 5.54 -1.61 22.88
C ALA A 146 4.69 -0.84 21.86
N LEU A 147 4.15 -1.51 20.84
CA LEU A 147 3.24 -0.90 19.86
C LEU A 147 2.02 -0.24 20.53
N ALA A 148 1.42 -0.91 21.53
CA ALA A 148 0.29 -0.37 22.26
C ALA A 148 0.62 0.93 23.03
N GLU A 149 1.86 1.10 23.52
CA GLU A 149 2.31 2.35 24.16
C GLU A 149 2.35 3.53 23.17
N HIS A 150 2.51 3.24 21.87
CA HIS A 150 2.48 4.21 20.78
C HIS A 150 1.09 4.39 20.14
N GLY A 151 0.06 3.73 20.68
CA GLY A 151 -1.31 3.85 20.18
C GLY A 151 -1.62 2.96 18.97
N TYR A 152 -0.74 2.05 18.61
CA TYR A 152 -1.00 1.04 17.58
C TYR A 152 -1.93 -0.05 18.11
N GLY A 153 -2.71 -0.64 17.21
CA GLY A 153 -3.49 -1.84 17.47
C GLY A 153 -2.62 -3.08 17.70
N PRO A 154 -3.23 -4.24 18.01
CA PRO A 154 -2.52 -5.52 17.99
C PRO A 154 -2.02 -5.83 16.58
N VAL A 155 -1.04 -6.74 16.47
CA VAL A 155 -0.58 -7.19 15.14
C VAL A 155 -1.68 -8.05 14.52
N ALA A 156 -2.24 -7.59 13.40
CA ALA A 156 -3.13 -8.36 12.56
C ALA A 156 -2.30 -9.30 11.68
N TRP A 157 -2.31 -10.59 12.02
CA TRP A 157 -1.52 -11.58 11.29
C TRP A 157 -2.22 -12.03 10.01
N ASP A 158 -1.47 -12.15 8.92
CA ASP A 158 -1.98 -12.52 7.59
C ASP A 158 -2.69 -13.87 7.59
N TYR A 159 -2.22 -14.84 8.39
CA TYR A 159 -2.84 -16.16 8.49
C TYR A 159 -4.19 -16.17 9.21
N GLU A 160 -4.49 -15.11 9.97
CA GLU A 160 -5.76 -14.92 10.69
C GLU A 160 -6.81 -14.21 9.83
N ARG A 161 -6.45 -13.76 8.62
CA ARG A 161 -7.36 -13.03 7.74
C ARG A 161 -8.64 -13.82 7.48
N GLU A 162 -9.75 -13.10 7.46
CA GLU A 162 -11.01 -13.62 6.94
C GLU A 162 -10.90 -13.82 5.41
N PRO A 163 -11.67 -14.74 4.82
CA PRO A 163 -11.73 -14.88 3.37
C PRO A 163 -12.18 -13.57 2.71
N TRP A 164 -11.58 -13.24 1.57
CA TRP A 164 -12.05 -12.12 0.77
C TRP A 164 -13.46 -12.39 0.24
N GLY A 165 -14.20 -11.34 -0.17
CA GLY A 165 -15.59 -11.48 -0.62
C GLY A 165 -15.80 -12.42 -1.82
N HIS A 166 -14.73 -12.75 -2.56
CA HIS A 166 -14.72 -13.68 -3.70
C HIS A 166 -14.07 -15.03 -3.39
N GLU A 167 -13.65 -15.26 -2.15
CA GLU A 167 -12.86 -16.41 -1.73
C GLU A 167 -13.63 -17.25 -0.70
N THR A 168 -13.52 -18.57 -0.80
CA THR A 168 -14.06 -19.49 0.20
C THR A 168 -13.07 -19.72 1.35
N VAL A 169 -13.57 -20.14 2.52
CA VAL A 169 -12.70 -20.55 3.65
C VAL A 169 -11.68 -21.62 3.24
N ALA A 170 -12.06 -22.55 2.36
CA ALA A 170 -11.16 -23.60 1.91
C ALA A 170 -10.04 -23.09 1.01
N GLU A 171 -10.30 -22.07 0.18
CA GLU A 171 -9.29 -21.40 -0.65
C GLU A 171 -8.34 -20.60 0.25
N ARG A 172 -8.88 -19.79 1.16
CA ARG A 172 -8.09 -19.07 2.18
C ARG A 172 -7.17 -20.02 2.96
N ASP A 173 -7.71 -21.12 3.46
CA ASP A 173 -6.96 -22.11 4.21
C ASP A 173 -5.89 -22.83 3.35
N ALA A 174 -6.11 -22.95 2.04
CA ALA A 174 -5.11 -23.50 1.12
C ALA A 174 -3.95 -22.51 0.93
N ASP A 175 -4.27 -21.25 0.69
CA ASP A 175 -3.30 -20.15 0.56
C ASP A 175 -2.47 -20.00 1.85
N VAL A 176 -3.10 -20.04 3.02
CA VAL A 176 -2.38 -19.96 4.30
C VAL A 176 -1.41 -21.14 4.45
N ARG A 177 -1.79 -22.36 4.07
CA ARG A 177 -0.86 -23.50 4.10
C ARG A 177 0.25 -23.38 3.05
N GLU A 178 -0.04 -22.82 1.89
CA GLU A 178 0.98 -22.59 0.86
C GLU A 178 2.03 -21.58 1.34
N VAL A 179 1.60 -20.47 1.92
CA VAL A 179 2.49 -19.38 2.35
C VAL A 179 3.14 -19.65 3.70
N HIS A 180 2.42 -20.21 4.67
CA HIS A 180 2.90 -20.38 6.06
C HIS A 180 3.19 -21.84 6.43
N GLY A 181 2.83 -22.80 5.56
CA GLY A 181 3.08 -24.24 5.75
C GLY A 181 2.03 -24.99 6.58
N SER A 182 1.30 -24.30 7.47
CA SER A 182 0.31 -24.89 8.37
C SER A 182 -0.83 -23.92 8.66
N LEU A 183 -1.95 -24.45 9.17
CA LEU A 183 -2.99 -23.63 9.84
C LEU A 183 -2.81 -23.56 11.36
N ASP A 184 -1.92 -24.38 11.91
CA ASP A 184 -1.54 -24.32 13.32
C ASP A 184 -0.38 -23.32 13.46
N PRO A 185 -0.58 -22.16 14.13
CA PRO A 185 0.46 -21.15 14.28
C PRO A 185 1.73 -21.68 14.96
N GLY A 186 1.65 -22.77 15.75
CA GLY A 186 2.81 -23.40 16.36
C GLY A 186 3.68 -24.21 15.37
N GLN A 187 3.16 -24.50 14.17
CA GLN A 187 3.80 -25.32 13.13
C GLN A 187 4.07 -24.55 11.83
N MET A 188 3.77 -23.25 11.79
CA MET A 188 4.12 -22.39 10.66
C MET A 188 5.63 -22.17 10.59
N TRP A 189 6.14 -21.90 9.39
CA TRP A 189 7.54 -21.51 9.19
C TRP A 189 7.71 -19.99 8.98
N GLN A 190 6.60 -19.27 8.80
CA GLN A 190 6.57 -17.83 8.59
C GLN A 190 5.32 -17.22 9.22
N TRP A 191 5.45 -16.03 9.80
CA TRP A 191 4.38 -15.17 10.29
C TRP A 191 4.63 -13.77 9.75
N MET A 192 3.60 -13.19 9.14
CA MET A 192 3.62 -11.82 8.63
C MET A 192 2.37 -11.12 9.13
N GLY A 193 2.50 -9.86 9.52
CA GLY A 193 1.35 -9.08 9.98
C GLY A 193 1.70 -7.61 10.10
N ASN A 194 0.66 -6.80 10.27
CA ASN A 194 0.78 -5.36 10.49
C ASN A 194 0.05 -4.96 11.76
N ALA A 195 0.64 -4.03 12.51
CA ALA A 195 -0.09 -3.26 13.51
C ALA A 195 -0.33 -1.85 12.96
N ASP A 196 -1.57 -1.38 13.01
CA ASP A 196 -1.98 -0.11 12.42
C ASP A 196 -2.28 0.96 13.48
N SER A 197 -2.04 2.22 13.13
CA SER A 197 -2.44 3.43 13.86
C SER A 197 -2.87 4.50 12.85
N GLY A 198 -4.15 4.47 12.47
CA GLY A 198 -4.66 5.30 11.38
C GLY A 198 -3.99 4.93 10.06
N SER A 199 -3.42 5.90 9.35
CA SER A 199 -2.71 5.63 8.09
C SER A 199 -1.25 5.19 8.25
N MET A 200 -0.77 5.00 9.49
CA MET A 200 0.57 4.49 9.80
C MET A 200 0.50 3.01 10.18
N TRP A 201 1.52 2.22 9.83
CA TRP A 201 1.61 0.81 10.20
C TRP A 201 3.02 0.42 10.63
N VAL A 202 3.13 -0.71 11.33
CA VAL A 202 4.37 -1.43 11.56
C VAL A 202 4.21 -2.86 11.06
N SER A 203 5.02 -3.23 10.07
CA SER A 203 5.10 -4.59 9.56
C SER A 203 6.04 -5.42 10.44
N VAL A 204 5.57 -6.61 10.80
CA VAL A 204 6.33 -7.61 11.56
C VAL A 204 6.42 -8.87 10.70
N ILE A 205 7.64 -9.29 10.40
CA ILE A 205 7.91 -10.51 9.64
C ILE A 205 8.78 -11.42 10.51
N LEU A 206 8.34 -12.65 10.72
CA LEU A 206 9.06 -13.70 11.41
C LEU A 206 9.16 -14.90 10.48
N VAL A 207 10.37 -15.40 10.23
CA VAL A 207 10.64 -16.58 9.42
C VAL A 207 11.53 -17.50 10.24
N ASP A 208 11.11 -18.75 10.41
CA ASP A 208 11.84 -19.81 11.11
C ASP A 208 11.59 -21.16 10.39
N PRO A 209 12.39 -21.50 9.37
CA PRO A 209 12.20 -22.69 8.57
C PRO A 209 12.57 -23.99 9.30
N GLU A 210 13.37 -23.92 10.38
CA GLU A 210 13.73 -25.10 11.17
C GLU A 210 12.57 -25.56 12.06
N ARG A 211 11.71 -24.63 12.48
CA ARG A 211 10.56 -24.89 13.34
C ARG A 211 9.32 -25.34 12.56
N GLY A 212 9.09 -24.73 11.41
CA GLY A 212 7.84 -24.88 10.68
C GLY A 212 7.81 -26.05 9.69
N VAL A 213 6.61 -26.48 9.33
CA VAL A 213 6.40 -27.49 8.30
C VAL A 213 6.41 -26.83 6.92
N GLY A 214 7.18 -27.36 5.98
CA GLY A 214 7.07 -26.96 4.57
C GLY A 214 7.78 -25.66 4.19
N GLY A 215 8.64 -25.12 5.07
CA GLY A 215 9.48 -23.97 4.74
C GLY A 215 10.42 -24.24 3.56
N PRO A 216 10.70 -23.24 2.71
CA PRO A 216 11.70 -23.36 1.65
C PRO A 216 13.07 -23.76 2.23
N ALA A 217 13.78 -24.66 1.54
CA ALA A 217 15.08 -25.16 2.03
C ALA A 217 16.18 -24.09 2.04
N ASP A 218 15.98 -23.00 1.32
CA ASP A 218 16.84 -21.83 1.18
C ASP A 218 16.34 -20.61 1.97
N ALA A 219 15.24 -20.73 2.72
CA ALA A 219 14.81 -19.67 3.62
C ALA A 219 15.82 -19.49 4.76
N GLU A 220 16.15 -18.24 5.08
CA GLU A 220 16.99 -17.89 6.23
C GLU A 220 16.09 -17.44 7.39
N PRO A 221 16.41 -17.84 8.64
CA PRO A 221 15.63 -17.44 9.80
C PRO A 221 15.81 -15.93 10.04
N VAL A 222 14.71 -15.18 10.11
CA VAL A 222 14.74 -13.73 10.29
C VAL A 222 13.53 -13.23 11.09
N LEU A 223 13.76 -12.29 11.99
CA LEU A 223 12.77 -11.34 12.47
C LEU A 223 13.08 -10.00 11.81
N ALA A 224 12.11 -9.40 11.13
CA ALA A 224 12.21 -8.08 10.52
C ALA A 224 11.07 -7.17 10.96
N LEU A 225 11.42 -5.90 11.19
CA LEU A 225 10.51 -4.82 11.55
C LEU A 225 10.68 -3.67 10.57
N MET A 226 9.56 -3.10 10.13
CA MET A 226 9.55 -1.91 9.29
C MET A 226 8.35 -1.04 9.67
N ALA A 227 8.55 0.25 9.82
CA ALA A 227 7.47 1.21 9.94
C ALA A 227 7.10 1.73 8.55
N GLY A 228 5.81 1.89 8.29
CA GLY A 228 5.33 2.50 7.07
C GLY A 228 4.15 3.43 7.35
N GLY A 229 3.72 4.11 6.30
CA GLY A 229 2.57 4.99 6.42
C GLY A 229 2.16 5.60 5.11
N THR A 230 0.88 5.95 5.00
CA THR A 230 0.39 6.85 3.97
C THR A 230 0.30 8.25 4.53
N VAL A 231 1.10 9.15 3.96
CA VAL A 231 1.32 10.52 4.44
C VAL A 231 1.16 11.53 3.31
N ILE A 232 1.11 12.81 3.65
CA ILE A 232 1.17 13.91 2.68
C ILE A 232 2.29 14.87 3.05
N ALA A 233 2.85 15.55 2.05
CA ALA A 233 3.83 16.60 2.27
C ALA A 233 3.19 17.77 3.03
N ALA A 234 3.96 18.42 3.91
CA ALA A 234 3.48 19.60 4.63
C ALA A 234 3.01 20.72 3.67
N ALA A 235 3.66 20.84 2.52
CA ALA A 235 3.30 21.82 1.48
C ALA A 235 1.93 21.53 0.82
N ASP A 236 1.50 20.27 0.80
CA ASP A 236 0.28 19.83 0.14
C ASP A 236 -0.93 19.76 1.09
N GLU A 237 -0.73 19.96 2.40
CA GLU A 237 -1.80 19.80 3.39
C GLU A 237 -3.03 20.67 3.11
N GLN A 238 -2.84 21.94 2.76
CA GLN A 238 -3.96 22.83 2.46
C GLN A 238 -4.69 22.39 1.19
N ALA A 239 -3.95 22.02 0.14
CA ALA A 239 -4.53 21.52 -1.10
C ALA A 239 -5.32 20.22 -0.87
N TYR A 240 -4.80 19.34 -0.01
CA TYR A 240 -5.48 18.11 0.39
C TYR A 240 -6.80 18.41 1.12
N ARG A 241 -6.77 19.29 2.14
CA ARG A 241 -7.97 19.71 2.89
C ARG A 241 -9.03 20.32 1.97
N ASP A 242 -8.61 21.21 1.07
CA ASP A 242 -9.52 21.87 0.12
C ASP A 242 -10.08 20.88 -0.91
N GLY A 243 -9.29 19.89 -1.32
CA GLY A 243 -9.69 18.87 -2.28
C GLY A 243 -10.66 17.83 -1.70
N ILE A 244 -10.53 17.44 -0.43
CA ILE A 244 -11.48 16.51 0.21
C ILE A 244 -12.78 17.20 0.65
N ALA A 245 -12.75 18.50 0.94
CA ALA A 245 -13.90 19.22 1.51
C ALA A 245 -15.21 19.13 0.69
N PRO A 246 -15.21 19.19 -0.65
CA PRO A 246 -16.42 19.01 -1.46
C PRO A 246 -17.08 17.64 -1.28
N PHE A 247 -16.30 16.61 -0.93
CA PHE A 247 -16.74 15.22 -0.79
C PHE A 247 -17.14 14.86 0.65
N ALA A 248 -16.99 15.80 1.59
CA ALA A 248 -17.25 15.54 3.01
C ALA A 248 -18.69 15.06 3.26
N GLY A 249 -18.82 13.91 3.91
CA GLY A 249 -20.11 13.29 4.24
C GLY A 249 -20.79 12.55 3.09
N LEU A 250 -20.13 12.44 1.93
CA LEU A 250 -20.55 11.53 0.87
C LEU A 250 -20.04 10.11 1.15
N GLU A 251 -20.78 9.11 0.72
CA GLU A 251 -20.32 7.72 0.70
C GLU A 251 -19.26 7.56 -0.40
N LEU A 252 -18.11 6.96 -0.05
CA LEU A 252 -17.07 6.68 -1.04
C LEU A 252 -17.56 5.60 -2.01
N PRO A 253 -17.50 5.84 -3.34
CA PRO A 253 -17.77 4.81 -4.33
C PRO A 253 -16.72 3.69 -4.25
N GLU A 254 -17.09 2.52 -4.77
CA GLU A 254 -16.11 1.49 -5.09
C GLU A 254 -15.02 2.05 -6.03
N GLU A 255 -13.80 1.60 -5.81
CA GLU A 255 -12.66 1.87 -6.69
C GLU A 255 -13.04 1.49 -8.12
N SER A 256 -12.76 2.39 -9.06
CA SER A 256 -13.06 2.18 -10.47
C SER A 256 -11.81 1.97 -11.30
N HIS A 257 -10.64 2.38 -10.82
CA HIS A 257 -9.37 2.30 -11.52
C HIS A 257 -8.35 1.61 -10.63
N PRO A 258 -7.52 0.69 -11.17
CA PRO A 258 -6.50 0.02 -10.38
C PRO A 258 -5.50 1.03 -9.83
N SER A 259 -5.32 1.05 -8.52
CA SER A 259 -4.22 1.75 -7.85
C SER A 259 -2.87 1.07 -7.96
#